data_AF-A0A454D5Q0-F1
#
_entry.id   AF-A0A454D5Q0-F1
#
_cell.length_a   1.000
_cell.length_b   1.000
_cell.length_c   1.000
_cell.angle_alpha   90.00
_cell.angle_beta   90.00
_cell.angle_gamma   90.00
#
_symmetry.space_group_name_H-M   'P 1'
#
loop_
_entity.id
_entity.type
_entity.pdbx_description
1 polymer ?
#
loop_
_entity_poly.entity_id
_entity_poly.type
_entity_poly.pdbx_seq_one_letter_code
_entity_poly.pdbx_strand_id
1 'polypeptide(L)'
;MLDYLPEIYLLLLGFSVFIYAVLDGYDLGVGILLPSDNEAQRDRMIASIGPFWDANETWLVLAVGILLIAFPTAHSLILTELYMPTAIMLIALIMRGVRLPSQSELGS
;
A
#
# COMPACT_ATOMS: atom_id res chain seq x y z
N MET A 1 -22.33 -2.46 -25.39
CA MET A 1 -22.31 -1.91 -24.01
C MET A 1 -21.34 -2.70 -23.13
N LEU A 2 -21.25 -4.03 -23.27
CA LEU A 2 -20.25 -4.86 -22.60
C LEU A 2 -18.85 -4.80 -23.26
N ASP A 3 -18.75 -4.23 -24.45
CA ASP A 3 -17.50 -4.22 -25.24
C ASP A 3 -16.40 -3.33 -24.61
N TYR A 4 -16.80 -2.30 -23.86
CA TYR A 4 -15.89 -1.38 -23.15
C TYR A 4 -15.54 -1.85 -21.73
N LEU A 5 -16.18 -2.92 -21.24
CA LEU A 5 -15.99 -3.40 -19.87
C LEU A 5 -14.51 -3.74 -19.56
N PRO A 6 -13.75 -4.42 -20.45
CA PRO A 6 -12.34 -4.70 -20.21
C PRO A 6 -11.48 -3.43 -20.15
N GLU A 7 -11.80 -2.42 -20.97
CA GLU A 7 -11.07 -1.15 -21.00
C GLU A 7 -11.30 -0.34 -19.72
N ILE A 8 -12.53 -0.33 -19.21
CA ILE A 8 -12.87 0.30 -17.93
C ILE A 8 -12.13 -0.39 -16.78
N TYR A 9 -12.14 -1.74 -16.74
CA TYR A 9 -11.39 -2.46 -15.70
C TYR A 9 -9.88 -2.26 -15.81
N LEU A 10 -9.34 -2.17 -17.03
CA LEU A 10 -7.94 -1.87 -17.25
C LEU A 10 -7.59 -0.46 -16.76
N LEU A 11 -8.45 0.53 -17.01
CA LEU A 11 -8.26 1.91 -16.55
C LEU A 11 -8.35 1.98 -15.02
N LEU A 12 -9.33 1.31 -14.42
CA LEU A 12 -9.47 1.24 -12.96
C LEU A 12 -8.27 0.54 -12.31
N LEU A 13 -7.79 -0.56 -12.90
CA LEU A 13 -6.59 -1.26 -12.45
C LEU A 13 -5.36 -0.35 -12.54
N GLY A 14 -5.14 0.26 -13.70
CA GLY A 14 -4.01 1.17 -13.92
C GLY A 14 -4.06 2.38 -12.98
N PHE A 15 -5.24 2.95 -12.77
CA PHE A 15 -5.45 4.06 -11.83
C PHE A 15 -5.14 3.64 -10.38
N SER A 16 -5.64 2.47 -9.96
CA SER A 16 -5.39 1.92 -8.62
C SER A 16 -3.90 1.69 -8.36
N VAL A 17 -3.22 1.04 -9.30
CA VAL A 17 -1.78 0.77 -9.22
C VAL A 17 -0.97 2.07 -9.27
N PHE A 18 -1.39 3.04 -10.08
CA PHE A 18 -0.73 4.34 -10.17
C PHE A 18 -0.80 5.10 -8.83
N ILE A 19 -1.98 5.18 -8.21
CA ILE A 19 -2.11 5.83 -6.90
C ILE A 19 -1.29 5.10 -5.85
N TYR A 20 -1.35 3.77 -5.82
CA TYR A 20 -0.53 2.96 -4.92
C TYR A 20 0.97 3.29 -5.08
N ALA A 21 1.49 3.31 -6.31
CA ALA A 21 2.89 3.61 -6.57
C ALA A 21 3.29 5.04 -6.14
N VAL A 22 2.40 6.02 -6.30
CA VAL A 22 2.63 7.40 -5.86
C VAL A 22 2.66 7.51 -4.33
N LEU A 23 1.71 6.87 -3.63
CA LEU A 23 1.63 6.88 -2.17
C LEU A 23 2.79 6.10 -1.53
N ASP A 24 3.11 4.93 -2.06
CA ASP A 24 4.25 4.14 -1.60
C ASP A 24 5.59 4.84 -1.89
N GLY A 25 5.71 5.51 -3.04
CA GLY A 25 6.86 6.36 -3.37
C GLY A 25 7.01 7.56 -2.42
N TYR A 26 5.91 8.16 -1.97
CA TYR A 26 5.94 9.20 -0.94
C TYR A 26 6.44 8.66 0.40
N ASP A 27 5.93 7.50 0.83
CA ASP A 27 6.36 6.85 2.08
C ASP A 27 7.86 6.53 2.08
N LEU A 28 8.37 5.95 1.00
CA LEU A 28 9.80 5.67 0.83
C LEU A 28 10.63 6.96 0.75
N GLY A 29 10.13 7.99 0.06
CA GLY A 29 10.78 9.29 -0.04
C GLY A 29 10.91 10.00 1.30
N VAL A 30 9.85 10.02 2.11
CA VAL A 30 9.89 10.54 3.47
C VAL A 30 10.84 9.70 4.32
N GLY A 31 10.82 8.37 4.18
CA GLY A 31 11.71 7.45 4.87
C GLY A 31 13.21 7.71 4.62
N ILE A 32 13.59 8.03 3.38
CA ILE A 32 14.99 8.37 3.02
C ILE A 32 15.40 9.74 3.57
N LEU A 33 14.46 10.70 3.63
CA LEU A 33 14.70 12.06 4.10
C LEU A 33 14.58 12.22 5.62
N LEU A 34 14.34 11.14 6.38
CA LEU A 34 14.23 11.19 7.83
C LEU A 34 15.53 11.74 8.47
N PRO A 35 15.48 12.89 9.15
CA PRO A 35 16.63 13.43 9.86
C PRO A 35 17.04 12.45 10.96
N SER A 36 18.30 12.04 10.96
CA SER A 36 18.85 11.14 12.00
C SER A 36 19.25 11.90 13.27
N ASP A 37 19.32 13.22 13.19
CA ASP A 37 19.86 14.15 14.19
C ASP A 37 18.77 14.95 14.95
N ASN A 38 17.50 14.84 14.55
CA ASN A 38 16.38 15.56 15.19
C ASN A 38 15.12 14.70 15.35
N GLU A 39 14.97 14.11 16.53
CA GLU A 39 13.87 13.21 16.91
C GLU A 39 12.48 13.89 16.80
N ALA A 40 12.36 15.17 17.16
CA ALA A 40 11.10 15.93 17.07
C ALA A 40 10.69 16.28 15.62
N GLN A 41 11.64 16.30 14.69
CA GLN A 41 11.36 16.48 13.27
C GLN A 41 11.03 15.14 12.59
N ARG A 42 11.72 14.07 13.01
CA ARG A 42 11.43 12.68 12.63
C ARG A 42 10.00 12.28 13.00
N ASP A 43 9.57 12.56 14.23
CA ASP A 43 8.21 12.24 14.70
C ASP A 43 7.13 13.01 13.92
N ARG A 44 7.39 14.28 13.60
CA ARG A 44 6.48 15.08 12.75
C ARG A 44 6.37 14.54 11.33
N MET A 45 7.48 14.09 10.74
CA MET A 45 7.48 13.47 9.42
C MET A 45 6.74 12.13 9.42
N ILE A 46 6.98 11.28 10.43
CA ILE A 46 6.26 10.01 10.60
C ILE A 46 4.76 10.24 10.83
N ALA A 47 4.37 11.23 11.64
CA ALA A 47 2.96 11.56 11.88
C ALA A 47 2.24 12.01 10.61
N SER A 48 2.93 12.64 9.67
CA SER A 48 2.35 13.05 8.38
C SER A 48 2.04 11.88 7.44
N ILE A 49 2.70 10.73 7.63
CA ILE A 49 2.52 9.52 6.82
C ILE A 49 1.28 8.72 7.25
N GLY A 50 0.93 8.77 8.54
CA GLY A 50 -0.17 8.01 9.13
C GLY A 50 -1.50 8.04 8.35
N PRO A 51 -1.99 9.22 7.90
CA PRO A 51 -3.25 9.30 7.15
C PRO A 51 -3.21 8.67 5.75
N PHE A 52 -2.05 8.67 5.10
CA PHE A 52 -1.90 8.19 3.72
C PHE A 52 -1.58 6.69 3.64
N TRP A 53 -1.05 6.14 4.74
CA TRP A 53 -0.70 4.73 4.84
C TRP A 53 -1.92 3.80 4.75
N ASP A 54 -3.00 4.10 5.48
CA ASP A 54 -4.25 3.32 5.44
C ASP A 54 -4.92 3.36 4.05
N ALA A 55 -4.80 4.51 3.36
CA ALA A 55 -5.23 4.64 1.97
C ALA A 55 -4.42 3.72 1.04
N ASN A 56 -3.13 3.52 1.29
CA ASN A 56 -2.26 2.69 0.46
C ASN A 56 -2.73 1.22 0.41
N GLU A 57 -3.17 0.67 1.55
CA GLU A 57 -3.69 -0.71 1.61
C GLU A 57 -4.97 -0.87 0.77
N THR A 58 -5.84 0.13 0.81
CA THR A 58 -7.12 0.10 0.05
C THR A 58 -6.87 0.05 -1.46
N TRP A 59 -5.93 0.84 -1.99
CA TRP A 59 -5.58 0.83 -3.42
C TRP A 59 -4.93 -0.49 -3.87
N LEU A 60 -4.11 -1.10 -3.02
CA LEU A 60 -3.52 -2.40 -3.31
C LEU A 60 -4.61 -3.49 -3.37
N VAL A 61 -5.51 -3.52 -2.39
CA VAL A 61 -6.62 -4.48 -2.34
C VAL A 61 -7.54 -4.32 -3.54
N LEU A 62 -7.85 -3.08 -3.94
CA LEU A 62 -8.68 -2.79 -5.11
C LEU A 62 -8.04 -3.28 -6.40
N ALA A 63 -6.73 -3.06 -6.59
CA ALA A 63 -5.99 -3.57 -7.75
C ALA A 63 -6.02 -5.12 -7.82
N VAL A 64 -5.77 -5.80 -6.70
CA VAL A 64 -5.82 -7.27 -6.62
C VAL A 64 -7.24 -7.79 -6.87
N GLY A 65 -8.26 -7.13 -6.34
CA GLY A 65 -9.67 -7.48 -6.56
C GLY A 65 -10.07 -7.36 -8.03
N ILE A 66 -9.65 -6.28 -8.71
CA ILE A 66 -9.90 -6.10 -10.15
C ILE A 66 -9.17 -7.18 -10.96
N LEU A 67 -7.91 -7.49 -10.64
CA LEU A 67 -7.16 -8.56 -11.29
C LEU A 67 -7.85 -9.92 -11.13
N LEU A 68 -8.33 -10.25 -9.94
CA LEU A 68 -9.03 -11.51 -9.68
C LEU A 68 -10.35 -11.64 -10.46
N ILE A 69 -11.14 -10.56 -10.53
CA ILE A 69 -12.48 -10.57 -11.13
C ILE A 69 -12.43 -10.42 -12.65
N ALA A 70 -11.67 -9.44 -13.15
CA ALA A 70 -11.65 -9.09 -14.56
C ALA A 70 -10.55 -9.81 -15.35
N PHE A 71 -9.43 -10.19 -14.71
CA PHE A 71 -8.25 -10.75 -15.39
C PHE A 71 -7.60 -11.93 -14.63
N PRO A 72 -8.33 -13.03 -14.37
CA PRO A 72 -7.85 -14.13 -13.52
C PRO A 72 -6.57 -14.78 -14.03
N THR A 73 -6.39 -14.90 -15.34
CA THR A 73 -5.15 -15.45 -15.93
C THR A 73 -3.95 -14.53 -15.69
N ALA A 74 -4.15 -13.21 -15.77
CA ALA A 74 -3.09 -12.24 -15.49
C ALA A 74 -2.70 -12.27 -14.02
N HIS A 75 -3.69 -12.34 -13.12
CA HIS A 75 -3.45 -12.52 -11.68
C HIS A 75 -2.55 -13.73 -11.38
N SER A 76 -2.88 -14.90 -11.94
CA SER A 76 -2.10 -16.12 -11.73
C SER A 76 -0.66 -15.99 -12.22
N LEU A 77 -0.45 -15.34 -13.36
CA LEU A 77 0.89 -15.16 -13.93
C LEU A 77 1.72 -14.19 -13.07
N ILE A 78 1.14 -13.04 -12.72
CA ILE A 78 1.79 -12.01 -11.90
C ILE A 78 2.21 -12.58 -10.53
N LEU A 79 1.32 -13.26 -9.83
CA LEU A 79 1.65 -13.85 -8.52
C LEU A 79 2.69 -14.95 -8.60
N THR A 80 2.75 -15.70 -9.71
CA THR A 80 3.73 -16.77 -9.87
C THR A 80 5.13 -16.19 -10.11
N GLU A 81 5.24 -15.19 -10.98
CA GLU A 81 6.52 -14.54 -11.31
C GLU A 81 7.01 -13.61 -10.19
N LEU A 82 6.09 -12.95 -9.48
CA LEU A 82 6.41 -11.98 -8.43
C LEU A 82 6.13 -12.51 -7.02
N TYR A 83 6.04 -13.83 -6.85
CA TYR A 83 5.71 -14.45 -5.56
C TYR A 83 6.60 -13.95 -4.41
N MET A 84 7.92 -14.01 -4.61
CA MET A 84 8.90 -13.62 -3.60
C MET A 84 8.85 -12.11 -3.28
N PRO A 85 8.91 -11.19 -4.27
CA PRO A 85 8.72 -9.75 -4.03
C PRO A 85 7.41 -9.42 -3.32
N THR A 86 6.28 -9.98 -3.78
CA THR A 86 4.96 -9.70 -3.20
C THR A 86 4.86 -10.20 -1.75
N ALA A 87 5.41 -11.38 -1.44
CA ALA A 87 5.42 -11.90 -0.07
C ALA A 87 6.22 -10.99 0.89
N ILE A 88 7.40 -10.52 0.47
CA ILE A 88 8.22 -9.60 1.28
C ILE A 88 7.50 -8.28 1.51
N MET A 89 6.90 -7.72 0.46
CA MET A 89 6.12 -6.48 0.53
C MET A 89 4.94 -6.60 1.51
N LEU A 90 4.18 -7.70 1.45
CA LEU A 90 3.07 -7.95 2.37
C LEU A 90 3.53 -8.08 3.83
N ILE A 91 4.65 -8.79 4.08
CA ILE A 91 5.23 -8.90 5.42
C ILE A 91 5.63 -7.53 5.96
N ALA A 92 6.27 -6.69 5.14
CA ALA A 92 6.66 -5.33 5.52
C ALA A 92 5.44 -4.45 5.85
N LEU A 93 4.34 -4.57 5.10
CA LEU A 93 3.08 -3.87 5.38
C LEU A 93 2.46 -4.33 6.71
N ILE A 94 2.39 -5.63 6.96
CA ILE A 94 1.85 -6.19 8.22
C ILE A 94 2.67 -5.70 9.42
N MET A 95 4.00 -5.73 9.34
CA MET A 95 4.87 -5.24 10.43
C MET A 95 4.71 -3.74 10.70
N ARG A 96 4.29 -2.95 9.70
CA ARG A 96 4.06 -1.51 9.83
C ARG A 96 2.73 -1.20 10.55
N GLY A 97 1.66 -1.96 10.28
CA GLY A 97 0.34 -1.78 10.90
C GLY A 97 0.24 -2.22 12.37
N VAL A 98 1.17 -3.03 12.86
CA VAL A 98 1.21 -3.49 14.26
C VAL A 98 1.69 -2.39 15.24
N ARG A 99 2.06 -1.19 14.76
CA ARG A 99 2.34 -0.04 15.64
C ARG A 99 1.06 0.65 16.11
N LEU A 100 0.16 -0.10 16.73
CA LEU A 100 -0.87 0.47 17.59
C LEU A 100 -0.27 0.64 18.99
N PRO A 101 -0.08 1.87 19.49
CA PRO A 101 0.34 2.07 20.86
C PRO A 101 -0.76 1.52 21.78
N SER A 102 -0.39 0.53 22.59
CA SER A 102 -1.06 0.19 23.84
C SER A 102 -1.14 1.47 24.67
N GLN A 103 -2.30 2.14 24.62
CA GLN A 103 -2.64 3.18 25.57
C GLN A 103 -3.37 2.49 26.74
N SER A 104 -2.56 2.15 27.75
CA SER A 104 -2.92 2.11 29.16
C SER A 104 -4.17 1.32 29.57
N GLU A 105 -4.04 -0.01 29.68
CA GLU A 105 -4.70 -0.76 30.77
C GLU A 105 -3.86 -0.71 32.06
N LEU A 106 -3.47 0.50 32.48
CA LEU A 106 -2.92 0.76 33.81
C LEU A 106 -3.42 2.13 34.26
N GLY A 107 -4.50 2.16 35.06
CA GLY A 107 -4.84 3.36 35.83
C GLY A 107 -6.32 3.61 36.16
N SER A 108 -7.05 2.63 36.70
CA SER A 108 -8.11 2.90 37.69
C SER A 108 -8.10 1.82 38.77
#